data_AF-A0A8H7PQ66-F1
#
_entry.id   AF-A0A8H7PQ66-F1
#
_cell.length_a   1.000
_cell.length_b   1.000
_cell.length_c   1.000
_cell.angle_alpha   90.00
_cell.angle_beta   90.00
_cell.angle_gamma   90.00
#
_symmetry.space_group_name_H-M   'P 1'
#
loop_
_entity.id
_entity.type
_entity.pdbx_description
1 polymer ?
#
loop_
_entity_poly.entity_id
_entity_poly.type
_entity_poly.pdbx_seq_one_letter_code
_entity_poly.pdbx_strand_id
1 'polypeptide(L)'
;MVSAQEVLDTQIATVFITFLFWVFTLVPTRIAQRRSGYDNNNPRQGNDKLDGWGLRAYNSNLNALEALVFITAAECMNIFGARKDEGVGAATMAFSIIFIVCRAVNPPIDPSHHVPF
;
A
#
# COMPACT_ATOMS: atom_id res chain seq x y z
N MET A 1 13.82 -1.15 26.75
CA MET A 1 13.14 -2.42 26.44
C MET A 1 11.84 -2.03 25.75
N VAL A 2 11.57 -2.50 24.53
CA VAL A 2 10.33 -2.18 23.81
C VAL A 2 9.21 -3.05 24.38
N SER A 3 8.12 -2.43 24.81
CA SER A 3 7.00 -3.17 25.40
C SER A 3 6.20 -3.93 24.33
N ALA A 4 5.60 -5.06 24.71
CA ALA A 4 4.76 -5.84 23.80
C ALA A 4 3.58 -5.02 23.24
N GLN A 5 3.05 -4.07 24.04
CA GLN A 5 1.99 -3.18 23.62
C GLN A 5 2.45 -2.21 22.52
N GLU A 6 3.62 -1.58 22.68
CA GLU A 6 4.18 -0.69 21.65
C GLU A 6 4.40 -1.42 20.31
N VAL A 7 4.84 -2.68 20.38
CA VAL A 7 5.01 -3.47 19.15
C VAL A 7 3.65 -3.77 18.52
N LEU A 8 2.66 -4.23 19.30
CA LEU A 8 1.31 -4.49 18.80
C LEU A 8 0.69 -3.24 18.16
N ASP A 9 0.78 -2.09 18.83
CA ASP A 9 0.28 -0.82 18.32
C ASP A 9 0.95 -0.45 16.99
N THR A 10 2.27 -0.66 16.89
CA THR A 10 3.03 -0.40 15.65
C THR A 10 2.57 -1.30 14.51
N GLN A 11 2.34 -2.58 14.76
CA GLN A 11 1.90 -3.54 13.75
C GLN A 11 0.49 -3.19 13.23
N ILE A 12 -0.44 -2.89 14.15
CA ILE A 12 -1.81 -2.47 13.80
C ILE A 12 -1.78 -1.16 13.01
N ALA A 13 -1.00 -0.17 13.46
CA ALA A 13 -0.83 1.09 12.75
C ALA A 13 -0.26 0.89 11.35
N THR A 14 0.69 -0.03 11.19
CA THR A 14 1.32 -0.35 9.90
C THR A 14 0.31 -0.93 8.91
N VAL A 15 -0.51 -1.90 9.33
CA VAL A 15 -1.58 -2.44 8.49
C VAL A 15 -2.59 -1.35 8.12
N PHE A 16 -3.00 -0.53 9.09
CA PHE A 16 -3.96 0.54 8.86
C PHE A 16 -3.43 1.62 7.89
N ILE A 17 -2.20 2.10 8.08
CA ILE A 17 -1.57 3.08 7.18
C ILE A 17 -1.40 2.48 5.77
N THR A 18 -1.04 1.21 5.65
CA THR A 18 -0.93 0.53 4.35
C THR A 18 -2.27 0.42 3.65
N PHE A 19 -3.34 0.16 4.40
CA PHE A 19 -4.70 0.20 3.87
C PHE A 19 -5.05 1.59 3.35
N LEU A 20 -4.68 2.66 4.08
CA LEU A 20 -4.88 4.03 3.61
C LEU A 20 -4.10 4.34 2.33
N PHE A 21 -2.85 3.88 2.20
CA PHE A 21 -2.10 4.00 0.94
C PHE A 21 -2.85 3.35 -0.23
N TRP A 22 -3.38 2.13 -0.04
CA TRP A 22 -4.19 1.49 -1.07
C TRP A 22 -5.47 2.28 -1.38
N VAL A 23 -6.22 2.74 -0.37
CA VAL A 23 -7.43 3.56 -0.59
C VAL A 23 -7.12 4.84 -1.34
N PHE A 24 -6.03 5.54 -1.00
CA PHE A 24 -5.67 6.79 -1.67
C PHE A 24 -5.26 6.60 -3.13
N THR A 25 -4.64 5.47 -3.49
CA THR A 25 -4.31 5.15 -4.89
C THR A 25 -5.54 4.82 -5.75
N LEU A 26 -6.72 4.57 -5.15
CA LEU A 26 -7.98 4.41 -5.91
C LEU A 26 -8.38 5.72 -6.60
N VAL A 27 -8.23 6.86 -5.93
CA VAL A 27 -8.64 8.18 -6.46
C VAL A 27 -8.04 8.47 -7.84
N PRO A 28 -6.69 8.47 -8.02
CA PRO A 28 -6.08 8.73 -9.32
C PRO A 28 -6.45 7.64 -10.35
N THR A 29 -6.57 6.38 -9.93
CA THR A 29 -7.01 5.27 -10.80
C THR A 29 -8.41 5.50 -11.35
N ARG A 30 -9.37 5.89 -10.51
CA ARG A 30 -10.75 6.16 -10.93
C ARG A 30 -10.85 7.40 -11.82
N ILE A 31 -10.05 8.43 -11.54
CA ILE A 31 -9.96 9.61 -12.42
C ILE A 31 -9.46 9.18 -13.82
N ALA A 32 -8.41 8.36 -13.89
CA ALA A 32 -7.89 7.87 -15.16
C ALA A 32 -8.91 7.01 -15.92
N GLN A 33 -9.53 6.04 -15.26
CA GLN A 33 -10.58 5.19 -15.85
C GLN A 33 -11.79 5.99 -16.35
N ARG A 34 -12.15 7.07 -15.64
CA ARG A 34 -13.23 7.96 -16.09
C ARG A 34 -12.85 8.73 -17.35
N ARG A 35 -11.60 9.21 -17.43
CA ARG A 35 -11.07 9.92 -18.60
C ARG A 35 -10.93 9.02 -19.83
N SER A 36 -10.68 7.72 -19.64
CA SER A 36 -10.56 6.75 -20.75
C SER A 36 -11.89 6.16 -21.23
N GLY A 37 -13.04 6.62 -20.70
CA GLY A 37 -14.37 6.12 -21.07
C GLY A 37 -14.77 4.89 -20.25
N TYR A 38 -15.17 5.12 -19.01
CA TYR A 38 -15.58 4.10 -18.04
C TYR A 38 -16.71 3.20 -18.58
N ASP A 39 -16.41 1.90 -18.80
CA ASP A 39 -17.39 0.86 -19.13
C ASP A 39 -17.43 -0.18 -18.01
N ASN A 40 -18.58 -0.29 -17.34
CA ASN A 40 -18.77 -1.23 -16.25
C ASN A 40 -19.20 -2.63 -16.72
N ASN A 41 -19.54 -2.79 -18.00
CA ASN A 41 -19.88 -4.09 -18.58
C ASN A 41 -18.62 -4.91 -18.87
N ASN A 42 -17.51 -4.25 -19.19
CA ASN A 42 -16.22 -4.88 -19.48
C ASN A 42 -15.07 -4.23 -18.68
N PRO A 43 -15.08 -4.32 -17.33
CA PRO A 43 -14.16 -3.55 -16.48
C PRO A 43 -12.68 -3.87 -16.73
N ARG A 44 -12.36 -5.10 -17.15
CA ARG A 44 -10.98 -5.49 -17.51
C ARG A 44 -10.49 -4.77 -18.77
N GLN A 45 -11.32 -4.74 -19.81
CA GLN A 45 -11.01 -4.03 -21.06
C GLN A 45 -10.89 -2.51 -20.85
N GLY A 46 -11.57 -1.96 -19.84
CA GLY A 46 -11.42 -0.55 -19.44
C GLY A 46 -10.01 -0.21 -18.93
N ASN A 47 -9.34 -1.16 -18.26
CA ASN A 47 -7.98 -0.98 -17.77
C ASN A 47 -6.93 -1.11 -18.90
N ASP A 48 -7.20 -1.96 -19.89
CA ASP A 48 -6.30 -2.15 -21.06
C ASP A 48 -6.20 -0.88 -21.93
N LYS A 49 -7.16 0.04 -21.80
CA LYS A 49 -7.17 1.34 -22.47
C LYS A 49 -6.37 2.42 -21.73
N LEU A 50 -5.90 2.14 -20.52
CA LEU A 50 -5.12 3.11 -19.75
C LEU A 50 -3.70 3.19 -20.29
N ASP A 51 -3.22 4.40 -20.52
CA ASP A 51 -1.86 4.71 -20.95
C ASP A 51 -1.23 5.78 -20.04
N GLY A 52 0.07 6.02 -20.25
CA GLY A 52 0.82 7.09 -19.58
C GLY A 52 0.61 7.11 -18.06
N TRP A 53 0.04 8.21 -17.56
CA TRP A 53 -0.26 8.37 -16.13
C TRP A 53 -1.36 7.43 -15.64
N GLY A 54 -2.40 7.18 -16.43
CA GLY A 54 -3.51 6.33 -16.03
C GLY A 54 -3.05 4.89 -15.77
N LEU A 55 -2.16 4.38 -16.62
CA LEU A 55 -1.53 3.07 -16.42
C LEU A 55 -0.66 3.04 -15.16
N ARG A 56 0.13 4.10 -14.91
CA ARG A 56 0.94 4.21 -13.68
C ARG A 56 0.07 4.27 -12.41
N ALA A 57 -1.04 5.00 -12.45
CA ALA A 57 -2.00 5.07 -11.35
C ALA A 57 -2.61 3.70 -11.03
N TYR A 58 -3.07 3.00 -12.06
CA TYR A 58 -3.61 1.65 -11.92
C TYR A 58 -2.56 0.66 -11.38
N ASN A 59 -1.34 0.67 -11.93
CA ASN A 59 -0.27 -0.21 -11.47
C ASN A 59 0.18 0.10 -10.03
N SER A 60 0.21 1.38 -9.63
CA SER A 60 0.48 1.77 -8.24
C SER A 60 -0.62 1.26 -7.29
N ASN A 61 -1.89 1.32 -7.70
CA ASN A 61 -2.99 0.76 -6.91
C ASN A 61 -2.90 -0.76 -6.74
N LEU A 62 -2.57 -1.50 -7.81
CA LEU A 62 -2.33 -2.94 -7.74
C LEU A 62 -1.16 -3.28 -6.82
N ASN A 63 -0.04 -2.57 -6.97
CA ASN A 63 1.12 -2.74 -6.11
C ASN A 63 0.80 -2.44 -4.63
N ALA A 64 -0.03 -1.43 -4.35
CA ALA A 64 -0.49 -1.13 -3.00
C ALA A 64 -1.40 -2.21 -2.42
N LEU A 65 -2.26 -2.82 -3.25
CA LEU A 65 -3.10 -3.93 -2.84
C LEU A 65 -2.26 -5.17 -2.49
N GLU A 66 -1.31 -5.53 -3.35
CA GLU A 66 -0.39 -6.66 -3.11
C GLU A 66 0.40 -6.46 -1.81
N ALA A 67 0.97 -5.26 -1.63
CA ALA A 67 1.70 -4.91 -0.43
C ALA A 67 0.83 -5.02 0.83
N LEU A 68 -0.42 -4.54 0.78
CA LEU A 68 -1.38 -4.65 1.88
C LEU A 68 -1.64 -6.11 2.26
N VAL A 69 -1.87 -6.98 1.27
CA VAL A 69 -2.15 -8.40 1.53
C VAL A 69 -0.95 -9.07 2.23
N PHE A 70 0.26 -8.88 1.70
CA PHE A 70 1.45 -9.52 2.26
C PHE A 70 1.83 -8.98 3.64
N ILE A 71 1.78 -7.65 3.86
CA ILE A 71 2.11 -7.10 5.17
C ILE A 71 1.08 -7.51 6.21
N THR A 72 -0.22 -7.52 5.86
CA THR A 72 -1.27 -7.96 6.80
C THR A 72 -1.06 -9.41 7.21
N ALA A 73 -0.74 -10.29 6.25
CA ALA A 73 -0.44 -11.69 6.54
C ALA A 73 0.80 -11.82 7.46
N ALA A 74 1.88 -11.10 7.17
CA ALA A 74 3.10 -11.12 7.98
C ALA A 74 2.85 -10.64 9.42
N GLU A 75 2.13 -9.53 9.59
CA GLU A 75 1.84 -8.98 10.92
C GLU A 75 0.89 -9.88 11.70
N CYS A 76 -0.15 -10.44 11.07
CA CYS A 76 -1.02 -11.44 11.70
C CYS A 76 -0.25 -12.68 12.15
N MET A 77 0.64 -13.24 11.31
CA MET A 77 1.46 -14.39 11.70
C MET A 77 2.36 -14.08 12.89
N ASN A 78 2.88 -12.85 12.97
CA ASN A 78 3.73 -12.42 14.08
C ASN A 78 2.93 -12.20 15.38
N ILE A 79 1.73 -11.61 15.28
CA ILE A 79 0.82 -11.40 16.42
C ILE A 79 0.32 -12.75 16.98
N PHE A 80 -0.15 -13.65 16.11
CA PHE A 80 -0.78 -14.91 16.53
C PHE A 80 0.21 -16.07 16.72
N GLY A 81 1.42 -15.97 16.17
CA GLY A 81 2.45 -17.02 16.19
C GLY A 81 3.16 -17.24 17.53
N ALA A 82 2.64 -16.67 18.63
CA ALA A 82 3.20 -16.76 19.98
C ALA A 82 4.67 -16.33 20.05
N ARG A 83 4.93 -15.02 19.89
CA ARG A 83 6.24 -14.41 20.17
C ARG A 83 6.75 -14.80 21.57
N LYS A 84 7.95 -15.37 21.62
CA LYS A 84 8.62 -15.76 22.89
C LYS A 84 9.88 -14.96 23.19
N ASP A 85 10.32 -14.09 22.28
CA ASP A 85 11.60 -13.40 22.36
C ASP A 85 11.42 -11.88 22.21
N GLU A 86 11.96 -11.13 23.17
CA GLU A 86 11.94 -9.67 23.19
C GLU A 86 12.77 -9.05 22.05
N GLY A 87 13.84 -9.71 21.59
CA GLY A 87 14.65 -9.28 20.45
C GLY A 87 13.86 -9.26 19.14
N VAL A 88 12.89 -10.17 19.02
CA VAL A 88 11.97 -10.24 17.86
C VAL A 88 10.98 -9.07 17.87
N GLY A 89 10.63 -8.55 19.06
CA GLY A 89 9.77 -7.38 19.22
C GLY A 89 10.36 -6.12 18.58
N ALA A 90 11.60 -5.79 18.96
CA ALA A 90 12.31 -4.62 18.43
C ALA A 90 12.55 -4.72 16.91
N ALA A 91 12.97 -5.88 16.41
CA ALA A 91 13.20 -6.10 14.99
C ALA A 91 11.92 -5.91 14.16
N THR A 92 10.78 -6.41 14.66
CA THR A 92 9.51 -6.23 13.96
C THR A 92 9.08 -4.78 13.93
N MET A 93 9.14 -4.07 15.05
CA MET A 93 8.81 -2.65 15.10
C MET A 93 9.65 -1.87 14.06
N ALA A 94 10.96 -2.16 13.98
CA ALA A 94 11.84 -1.58 12.98
C ALA A 94 11.41 -1.91 11.54
N PHE A 95 11.10 -3.18 11.23
CA PHE A 95 10.67 -3.58 9.89
C PHE A 95 9.33 -2.98 9.49
N SER A 96 8.35 -2.88 10.40
CA SER A 96 7.06 -2.25 10.15
C SER A 96 7.24 -0.76 9.81
N ILE A 97 8.11 -0.04 10.53
CA ILE A 97 8.42 1.38 10.25
C ILE A 97 9.14 1.53 8.91
N ILE A 98 10.19 0.74 8.66
CA ILE A 98 10.94 0.77 7.40
C ILE A 98 10.01 0.49 6.22
N PHE A 99 9.10 -0.47 6.37
CA PHE A 99 8.10 -0.79 5.35
C PHE A 99 7.25 0.44 5.01
N ILE A 100 6.67 1.13 6.00
CA ILE A 100 5.86 2.34 5.77
C ILE A 100 6.66 3.44 5.06
N VAL A 101 7.91 3.68 5.47
CA VAL A 101 8.78 4.69 4.85
C VAL A 101 9.03 4.35 3.37
N CYS A 102 9.35 3.09 3.06
CA CYS A 102 9.56 2.65 1.69
C CYS A 102 8.28 2.77 0.83
N ARG A 103 7.10 2.54 1.42
CA ARG A 103 5.82 2.64 0.70
C ARG A 103 5.44 4.07 0.34
N ALA A 104 5.86 5.05 1.12
CA ALA A 104 5.59 6.47 0.85
C ALA A 104 6.20 6.98 -0.47
N VAL A 105 7.16 6.25 -1.06
CA VAL A 105 7.89 6.65 -2.29
C VAL A 105 7.13 6.33 -3.58
N ASN A 106 6.02 5.56 -3.54
CA ASN A 106 5.32 5.09 -4.75
C ASN A 106 3.96 5.78 -5.10
N PRO A 107 3.72 7.08 -4.84
CA PRO A 107 2.46 7.69 -5.25
C PRO A 107 2.42 7.88 -6.77
N PRO A 108 1.27 7.67 -7.42
CA PRO A 108 1.14 7.86 -8.87
C PRO A 108 1.03 9.35 -9.23
N ILE A 109 2.18 9.99 -9.42
CA ILE A 109 2.30 11.41 -9.76
C ILE A 109 1.88 11.65 -11.22
N ASP A 110 0.97 12.60 -11.45
CA ASP A 110 0.55 13.07 -12.78
C ASP A 110 1.63 13.97 -13.40
N PRO A 111 2.26 13.58 -14.53
CA PRO A 111 3.30 14.37 -15.17
C PRO A 111 2.76 15.63 -15.87
N SER A 112 1.43 15.81 -15.99
CA SER A 112 0.84 17.06 -16.48
C SER A 112 1.01 18.23 -15.52
N HIS A 113 1.40 17.93 -14.27
CA HIS A 113 2.08 18.88 -13.41
C HIS A 113 3.57 18.59 -13.48
N HIS A 114 4.32 19.54 -14.04
CA HIS A 114 5.78 19.53 -14.10
C HIS A 114 6.37 19.37 -12.69
N VAL A 115 6.62 18.14 -12.26
CA VAL A 115 7.59 17.84 -11.22
C VAL A 115 8.74 17.10 -11.89
N PRO A 116 9.88 17.78 -12.12
CA PRO A 116 11.07 17.17 -12.68
C PRO A 116 11.70 16.30 -11.60
N PHE A 117 11.48 14.99 -11.71
CA PHE A 117 12.34 13.98 -11.10
C PHE A 117 12.62 12.91 -12.14
#